data_AF-A0A7S4PJS7-F1
#
_entry.id   AF-A0A7S4PJS7-F1
#
_cell.length_a   1.000
_cell.length_b   1.000
_cell.length_c   1.000
_cell.angle_alpha   90.00
_cell.angle_beta   90.00
_cell.angle_gamma   90.00
#
_symmetry.space_group_name_H-M   'P 1'
#
loop_
_entity.id
_entity.type
_entity.pdbx_description
1 polymer ?
#
loop_
_entity_poly.entity_id
_entity_poly.type
_entity_poly.pdbx_seq_one_letter_code
_entity_poly.pdbx_strand_id
1 'polypeptide(L)'
;VWKLACLVRSMWGVSNLRWLSRDSILEQLKWRYDVEYTQGKRSSLRLIMEHDETPSRFVVLFVSQILTPTLSSDPSVPLPSPPHLMLSDGWYSIPASCDILLLDLIRKGKIYVGLKLRICGATLSGGDP
;
A
#
# COMPACT_ATOMS: atom_id res chain seq x y z
N VAL A 1 -7.21 -5.49 9.74
CA VAL A 1 -8.33 -6.31 9.21
C VAL A 1 -7.97 -7.05 7.93
N TRP A 2 -7.61 -6.36 6.83
CA TRP A 2 -7.33 -7.00 5.53
C TRP A 2 -6.32 -8.16 5.60
N LYS A 3 -5.22 -8.00 6.36
CA LYS A 3 -4.25 -9.07 6.67
C LYS A 3 -4.92 -10.34 7.20
N LEU A 4 -5.74 -10.22 8.25
CA LEU A 4 -6.38 -11.34 8.91
C LEU A 4 -7.45 -11.98 8.02
N ALA A 5 -8.23 -11.17 7.30
CA ALA A 5 -9.20 -11.66 6.34
C ALA A 5 -8.54 -12.46 5.20
N CYS A 6 -7.40 -11.97 4.67
CA CYS A 6 -6.63 -12.71 3.67
C CYS A 6 -6.05 -14.01 4.23
N LEU A 7 -5.51 -13.97 5.45
CA LEU A 7 -4.96 -15.15 6.11
C LEU A 7 -6.01 -16.26 6.22
N VAL A 8 -7.19 -15.93 6.77
CA VAL A 8 -8.32 -16.87 6.91
C VAL A 8 -8.75 -17.40 5.55
N ARG A 9 -8.84 -16.55 4.53
CA ARG A 9 -9.21 -16.98 3.17
C ARG A 9 -8.17 -17.88 2.51
N SER A 10 -6.88 -17.64 2.75
CA SER A 10 -5.78 -18.41 2.15
C SER A 10 -5.56 -19.78 2.79
N MET A 11 -5.98 -19.95 4.04
CA MET A 11 -5.81 -21.18 4.80
C MET A 11 -7.10 -22.00 4.77
N TRP A 12 -7.39 -22.62 3.60
CA TRP A 12 -8.48 -23.58 3.48
C TRP A 12 -8.22 -24.82 4.35
N GLY A 13 -9.24 -25.26 5.11
CA GLY A 13 -9.20 -26.51 5.88
C GLY A 13 -8.86 -26.40 7.36
N VAL A 14 -8.45 -25.22 7.85
CA VAL A 14 -8.25 -24.99 9.29
C VAL A 14 -9.43 -24.17 9.83
N SER A 15 -10.10 -24.66 10.87
CA SER A 15 -11.25 -24.01 11.50
C SER A 15 -10.83 -22.77 12.31
N ASN A 16 -10.35 -21.72 11.64
CA ASN A 16 -9.70 -20.57 12.26
C ASN A 16 -10.42 -19.24 12.03
N LEU A 17 -11.75 -19.27 12.04
CA LEU A 17 -12.58 -18.06 12.18
C LEU A 17 -12.23 -17.23 13.43
N ARG A 18 -11.56 -17.83 14.43
CA ARG A 18 -11.07 -17.14 15.63
C ARG A 18 -10.01 -16.06 15.35
N TRP A 19 -9.25 -16.17 14.25
CA TRP A 19 -8.22 -15.18 13.91
C TRP A 19 -8.80 -13.84 13.43
N LEU A 20 -10.01 -13.85 12.88
CA LEU A 20 -10.77 -12.65 12.54
C LEU A 20 -11.81 -12.37 13.62
N SER A 21 -11.38 -12.31 14.87
CA SER A 21 -12.21 -11.93 16.02
C SER A 21 -11.98 -10.46 16.40
N ARG A 22 -12.91 -9.88 17.15
CA ARG A 22 -12.76 -8.53 17.72
C ARG A 22 -11.53 -8.45 18.63
N ASP A 23 -11.32 -9.48 19.44
CA ASP A 23 -10.19 -9.56 20.37
C ASP A 23 -8.86 -9.57 19.61
N SER A 24 -8.73 -10.41 18.57
CA SER A 24 -7.51 -10.42 17.72
C SER A 24 -7.27 -9.10 17.00
N ILE A 25 -8.33 -8.39 16.59
CA ILE A 25 -8.19 -7.06 15.99
C ILE A 25 -7.71 -6.05 17.05
N LEU A 26 -8.31 -6.04 18.24
CA LEU A 26 -7.96 -5.11 19.32
C LEU A 26 -6.52 -5.35 19.81
N GLU A 27 -6.11 -6.60 19.95
CA GLU A 27 -4.75 -6.99 20.30
C GLU A 27 -3.75 -6.50 19.24
N GLN A 28 -4.06 -6.66 17.96
CA GLN A 28 -3.22 -6.16 16.87
C GLN A 28 -3.16 -4.63 16.83
N LEU A 29 -4.24 -3.92 17.17
CA LEU A 29 -4.24 -2.46 17.28
C LEU A 29 -3.35 -2.00 18.43
N LYS A 30 -3.49 -2.62 19.62
CA LYS A 30 -2.61 -2.36 20.76
C LYS A 30 -1.15 -2.62 20.43
N TRP A 31 -0.86 -3.76 19.80
CA TRP A 31 0.50 -4.10 19.40
C TRP A 31 1.10 -3.06 18.44
N ARG A 32 0.32 -2.55 17.48
CA ARG A 32 0.79 -1.51 16.57
C ARG A 32 1.12 -0.21 17.29
N TYR A 33 0.29 0.17 18.25
CA TYR A 33 0.55 1.31 19.13
C TYR A 33 1.85 1.12 19.92
N ASP A 34 2.03 -0.03 20.57
CA ASP A 34 3.24 -0.31 21.37
C ASP A 34 4.52 -0.27 20.50
N VAL A 35 4.46 -0.78 19.27
CA VAL A 35 5.61 -0.79 18.35
C VAL A 35 5.94 0.61 17.85
N GLU A 36 4.96 1.39 17.42
CA GLU A 36 5.20 2.69 16.82
C GLU A 36 5.45 3.78 17.85
N TYR A 37 4.63 3.81 18.91
CA TYR A 37 4.67 4.87 19.92
C TYR A 37 5.63 4.53 21.06
N THR A 38 5.48 3.36 21.69
CA THR A 38 6.31 3.01 22.86
C THR A 38 7.74 2.64 22.47
N GLN A 39 7.91 1.87 21.40
CA GLN A 39 9.24 1.45 20.93
C GLN A 39 9.86 2.41 19.91
N GLY A 40 9.10 3.38 19.38
CA GLY A 40 9.58 4.33 18.36
C GLY A 40 9.97 3.67 17.04
N LYS A 41 9.47 2.46 16.74
CA LYS A 41 9.83 1.74 15.51
C LYS A 41 8.95 2.23 14.36
N ARG A 42 9.60 2.93 13.42
CA ARG A 42 8.96 3.50 12.24
C ARG A 42 8.99 2.51 11.08
N SER A 43 7.90 2.48 10.33
CA SER A 43 7.79 1.64 9.13
C SER A 43 8.59 2.24 7.97
N SER A 44 8.80 1.45 6.91
CA SER A 44 9.56 1.89 5.73
C SER A 44 8.98 3.16 5.09
N LEU A 45 7.65 3.25 4.93
CA LEU A 45 7.02 4.46 4.39
C LEU A 45 7.11 5.63 5.37
N ARG A 46 7.00 5.38 6.68
CA ARG A 46 7.13 6.44 7.69
C ARG A 46 8.52 7.08 7.64
N LEU A 47 9.57 6.26 7.56
CA LEU A 47 10.96 6.74 7.43
C LEU A 47 11.18 7.54 6.14
N ILE A 48 10.62 7.08 5.02
CA ILE A 48 10.72 7.79 3.74
C ILE A 48 9.95 9.12 3.77
N MET A 49 8.74 9.14 4.34
CA MET A 49 7.90 10.34 4.44
C MET A 49 8.46 11.38 5.40
N GLU A 50 9.12 10.96 6.48
CA GLU A 50 9.80 11.85 7.42
C GLU A 50 11.19 12.30 6.92
N HIS A 51 11.59 11.92 5.70
CA HIS A 51 12.90 12.21 5.10
C HIS A 51 14.11 11.63 5.85
N ASP A 52 13.90 10.65 6.73
CA ASP A 52 14.96 9.95 7.47
C ASP A 52 15.63 8.85 6.63
N GLU A 53 14.95 8.34 5.60
CA GLU A 53 15.49 7.37 4.64
C GLU A 53 15.21 7.79 3.20
N THR A 54 16.09 7.37 2.29
CA THR A 54 15.95 7.70 0.86
C THR A 54 14.89 6.83 0.18
N PRO A 55 13.95 7.41 -0.60
CA PRO A 55 12.98 6.65 -1.39
C PRO A 55 13.64 5.79 -2.47
N SER A 56 14.90 6.09 -2.84
CA SER A 56 15.66 5.33 -3.83
C SER A 56 16.11 3.96 -3.33
N ARG A 57 16.09 3.72 -2.02
CA ARG A 57 16.50 2.46 -1.41
C ARG A 57 15.51 1.34 -1.77
N PHE A 58 16.01 0.10 -1.79
CA PHE A 58 15.16 -1.06 -2.00
C PHE A 58 14.06 -1.15 -0.93
N VAL A 59 12.81 -1.25 -1.37
CA VAL A 59 11.64 -1.43 -0.50
C VAL A 59 10.66 -2.41 -1.12
N VAL A 60 9.96 -3.17 -0.26
CA VAL A 60 8.84 -4.02 -0.68
C VAL A 60 7.55 -3.37 -0.22
N LEU A 61 6.72 -2.97 -1.17
CA LEU A 61 5.38 -2.44 -0.93
C LEU A 61 4.35 -3.36 -1.60
N PHE A 62 3.10 -3.34 -1.16
CA PHE A 62 2.02 -4.01 -1.88
C PHE A 62 1.00 -3.02 -2.43
N VAL A 63 0.33 -3.41 -3.52
CA VAL A 63 -0.76 -2.64 -4.11
C VAL A 63 -1.97 -2.73 -3.20
N SER A 64 -2.33 -1.65 -2.51
CA SER A 64 -3.52 -1.61 -1.65
C SER A 64 -4.77 -1.26 -2.44
N GLN A 65 -4.65 -0.44 -3.48
CA GLN A 65 -5.74 -0.03 -4.35
C GLN A 65 -5.21 0.33 -5.74
N ILE A 66 -5.99 0.06 -6.78
CA ILE A 66 -5.74 0.55 -8.13
C ILE A 66 -6.70 1.71 -8.36
N LEU A 67 -6.15 2.89 -8.62
CA LEU A 67 -6.92 4.10 -8.90
C LEU A 67 -7.09 4.19 -10.42
N THR A 68 -8.18 3.65 -10.94
CA THR A 68 -8.53 3.90 -12.34
C THR A 68 -9.01 5.34 -12.45
N PRO A 69 -8.47 6.15 -13.38
CA PRO A 69 -9.09 7.43 -13.69
C PRO A 69 -10.52 7.15 -14.12
N THR A 70 -11.47 7.58 -13.31
CA THR A 70 -12.87 7.67 -13.74
C THR A 70 -12.84 8.51 -15.00
N LEU A 71 -13.26 7.91 -16.13
CA LEU A 71 -13.55 8.63 -17.34
C LEU A 71 -14.57 9.70 -16.97
N SER A 72 -14.13 10.93 -16.74
CA SER A 72 -15.04 12.05 -16.69
C SER A 72 -15.70 12.08 -18.07
N SER A 73 -17.02 11.99 -18.08
CA SER A 73 -17.89 11.99 -19.27
C SER A 73 -17.88 13.33 -20.04
N ASP A 74 -16.85 14.14 -19.86
CA ASP A 74 -16.72 15.49 -20.41
C ASP A 74 -15.36 15.64 -21.12
N PRO A 75 -15.34 15.69 -22.47
CA PRO A 75 -14.11 15.72 -23.28
C PRO A 75 -13.38 17.08 -23.28
N SER A 76 -13.89 18.06 -22.51
CA SER A 76 -13.41 19.44 -22.51
C SER A 76 -12.41 19.78 -21.38
N VAL A 77 -12.29 18.91 -20.37
CA VAL A 77 -11.35 19.10 -19.25
C VAL A 77 -10.11 18.21 -19.50
N PRO A 78 -8.90 18.78 -19.60
CA PRO A 78 -7.69 17.97 -19.61
C PRO A 78 -7.63 17.19 -18.30
N LEU A 79 -7.86 15.88 -18.39
CA LEU A 79 -7.86 14.98 -17.25
C LEU A 79 -6.50 15.15 -16.54
N PRO A 80 -6.45 15.59 -15.27
CA PRO A 80 -5.19 15.65 -14.56
C PRO A 80 -4.63 14.22 -14.53
N SER A 81 -3.47 14.04 -15.14
CA SER A 81 -2.85 12.73 -15.32
C SER A 81 -2.81 11.96 -13.99
N PRO A 82 -3.26 10.70 -13.93
CA PRO A 82 -3.78 10.11 -12.69
C PRO A 82 -2.68 9.69 -11.71
N PRO A 83 -2.94 9.67 -10.39
CA PRO A 83 -2.25 8.73 -9.50
C PRO A 83 -2.71 7.32 -9.86
N HIS A 84 -1.78 6.40 -10.08
CA HIS A 84 -2.05 5.15 -10.79
C HIS A 84 -2.19 3.93 -9.87
N LEU A 85 -1.67 4.00 -8.64
CA LEU A 85 -1.78 2.97 -7.62
C LEU A 85 -1.72 3.62 -6.22
N MET A 86 -2.30 2.95 -5.24
CA MET A 86 -1.95 3.13 -3.83
C MET A 86 -1.04 1.98 -3.41
N LEU A 87 0.10 2.31 -2.83
CA LEU A 87 1.07 1.35 -2.32
C LEU A 87 1.11 1.42 -0.80
N SER A 88 1.32 0.29 -0.14
CA SER A 88 1.39 0.22 1.32
C SER A 88 2.52 -0.71 1.78
N ASP A 89 3.14 -0.36 2.90
CA ASP A 89 4.08 -1.21 3.65
C ASP A 89 3.38 -2.02 4.76
N GLY A 90 2.05 -1.96 4.83
CA GLY A 90 1.23 -2.58 5.88
C GLY A 90 1.08 -1.71 7.13
N TRP A 91 1.68 -0.52 7.14
CA TRP A 91 1.43 0.48 8.17
C TRP A 91 0.76 1.73 7.62
N TYR A 92 1.37 2.30 6.59
CA TYR A 92 0.87 3.47 5.89
C TYR A 92 0.60 3.13 4.43
N SER A 93 -0.10 4.03 3.73
CA SER A 93 -0.27 3.93 2.28
C SER A 93 0.09 5.26 1.64
N ILE A 94 0.68 5.22 0.45
CA ILE A 94 1.09 6.39 -0.32
C ILE A 94 0.57 6.26 -1.77
N PRO A 95 0.08 7.35 -2.38
CA PRO A 95 -0.19 7.35 -3.81
C PRO A 95 1.12 7.22 -4.59
N ALA A 96 1.10 6.40 -5.64
CA ALA A 96 2.24 6.20 -6.52
C ALA A 96 1.86 6.53 -7.97
N SER A 97 2.73 7.30 -8.63
CA SER A 97 2.72 7.45 -10.08
C SER A 97 3.31 6.19 -10.73
N CYS A 98 2.86 5.88 -11.93
CA CYS A 98 3.33 4.75 -12.71
C CYS A 98 3.75 5.25 -14.08
N ASP A 99 4.83 4.67 -14.62
CA ASP A 99 5.22 4.89 -15.99
C ASP A 99 4.29 4.13 -16.96
N ILE A 100 4.49 4.35 -18.26
CA ILE A 100 3.65 3.75 -19.29
C ILE A 100 3.72 2.22 -19.32
N LEU A 101 4.86 1.64 -18.90
CA LEU A 101 5.07 0.20 -18.88
C LEU A 101 4.35 -0.46 -17.70
N LEU A 102 4.44 0.14 -16.50
CA LEU A 102 3.68 -0.28 -15.33
C LEU A 102 2.17 -0.16 -15.60
N LEU A 103 1.73 0.87 -16.31
CA LEU A 103 0.34 0.99 -16.74
C LEU A 103 -0.12 -0.13 -17.66
N ASP A 104 0.71 -0.51 -18.63
CA ASP A 104 0.41 -1.66 -19.49
C ASP A 104 0.33 -2.97 -18.67
N LEU A 105 1.19 -3.15 -17.68
CA LEU A 105 1.12 -4.30 -16.76
C LEU A 105 -0.14 -4.30 -15.89
N ILE A 106 -0.62 -3.13 -15.45
CA ILE A 106 -1.90 -2.98 -14.75
C ILE A 106 -3.06 -3.35 -15.69
N ARG A 107 -3.08 -2.82 -16.92
CA ARG A 107 -4.11 -3.13 -17.93
C ARG A 107 -4.16 -4.60 -18.29
N LYS A 108 -3.00 -5.26 -18.36
CA LYS A 108 -2.87 -6.71 -18.58
C LYS A 108 -3.23 -7.55 -17.35
N GLY A 109 -3.59 -6.94 -16.23
CA GLY A 109 -3.93 -7.61 -14.97
C GLY A 109 -2.74 -8.27 -14.28
N LYS A 110 -1.50 -7.98 -14.70
CA LYS A 110 -0.27 -8.50 -14.08
C LYS A 110 0.03 -7.81 -12.75
N ILE A 111 -0.35 -6.53 -12.63
CA ILE A 111 -0.34 -5.79 -11.37
C ILE A 111 -1.78 -5.69 -10.87
N TYR A 112 -2.04 -6.27 -9.70
CA TYR A 112 -3.37 -6.37 -9.10
C TYR A 112 -3.33 -6.08 -7.58
N VAL A 113 -4.48 -5.78 -6.99
CA VAL A 113 -4.59 -5.49 -5.55
C VAL A 113 -4.14 -6.68 -4.71
N GLY A 114 -3.24 -6.44 -3.75
CA GLY A 114 -2.61 -7.45 -2.91
C GLY A 114 -1.27 -7.96 -3.44
N LEU A 115 -0.89 -7.62 -4.67
CA LEU A 115 0.43 -7.97 -5.22
C LEU A 115 1.54 -7.21 -4.48
N LYS A 116 2.61 -7.92 -4.12
CA LYS A 116 3.83 -7.33 -3.56
C LYS A 116 4.79 -6.94 -4.69
N LEU A 117 5.24 -5.70 -4.67
CA LEU A 117 6.19 -5.10 -5.59
C LEU A 117 7.53 -4.90 -4.89
N ARG A 118 8.60 -5.26 -5.60
CA ARG A 118 9.98 -4.93 -5.23
C ARG A 118 10.35 -3.65 -5.97
N ILE A 119 10.66 -2.59 -5.24
CA ILE A 119 10.85 -1.25 -5.79
C ILE A 119 12.26 -0.78 -5.41
N CYS A 120 12.98 -0.24 -6.39
CA CYS A 120 14.28 0.41 -6.23
C CYS A 120 14.28 1.70 -7.04
N GLY A 121 15.06 2.69 -6.61
CA GLY A 121 15.24 3.93 -7.36
C GLY A 121 13.97 4.77 -7.48
N ALA A 122 13.03 4.63 -6.54
CA ALA A 122 11.84 5.46 -6.52
C ALA A 122 12.17 6.89 -6.05
N THR A 123 11.36 7.84 -6.49
CA THR A 123 11.45 9.25 -6.09
C THR A 123 10.20 9.64 -5.32
N LEU A 124 10.37 10.46 -4.28
CA LEU A 124 9.26 11.07 -3.56
C LEU A 124 8.96 12.45 -4.17
N SER A 125 7.74 12.66 -4.64
CA SER A 125 7.28 13.91 -5.24
C SER A 125 6.20 14.57 -4.38
N GLY A 126 6.23 15.90 -4.23
CA GLY A 126 5.21 16.65 -3.48
C GLY A 126 5.53 16.91 -2.01
N GLY A 127 6.80 16.79 -1.62
CA GLY A 127 7.33 17.26 -0.35
C GLY A 127 8.46 18.24 -0.63
N ASP A 128 8.11 19.48 -0.99
CA ASP A 128 9.05 20.58 -0.76
C ASP A 128 9.12 20.80 0.75
N PRO A 129 10.31 21.09 1.33
CA PRO A 129 10.46 21.37 2.74
C PRO A 129 9.65 22.60 3.20
#